data_AF-A0A377ITJ0-F1
#
_entry.id   AF-A0A377ITJ0-F1
#
_cell.length_a   1.000
_cell.length_b   1.000
_cell.length_c   1.000
_cell.angle_alpha   90.00
_cell.angle_beta   90.00
_cell.angle_gamma   90.00
#
_symmetry.space_group_name_H-M   'P 1'
#
loop_
_entity.id
_entity.type
_entity.pdbx_description
1 polymer ?
#
loop_
_entity_poly.entity_id
_entity_poly.type
_entity_poly.pdbx_seq_one_letter_code
_entity_poly.pdbx_strand_id
1 'polypeptide(L)'
;MSNINSLERFKIIQPYLNDIVTLTSISRDTGISIRNLHRWVKQYHENGLDGLQTKSRNDKGIYRTISKDLEKAIEGLALQKPRRSVASIHRQIIRHAEDNNLPIPGYAVVSKSSRIFLQTLSFWHMRESNIINKNTSFFI
;
A
#
# COMPACT_ATOMS: atom_id res chain seq x y z
N MET A 1 9.23 -6.96 -11.24
CA MET A 1 8.55 -7.81 -12.24
C MET A 1 7.55 -6.98 -13.00
N SER A 2 7.66 -7.02 -14.33
CA SER A 2 6.82 -6.32 -15.31
C SER A 2 5.34 -6.59 -15.07
N ASN A 3 4.51 -5.54 -15.17
CA ASN A 3 3.07 -5.63 -15.02
C ASN A 3 2.49 -6.31 -16.29
N ILE A 4 2.40 -7.65 -16.28
CA ILE A 4 1.83 -8.41 -17.40
C ILE A 4 0.34 -8.06 -17.51
N ASN A 5 -0.04 -7.41 -18.61
CA ASN A 5 -1.43 -7.04 -18.92
C ASN A 5 -2.24 -8.28 -19.36
N SER A 6 -3.57 -8.16 -19.44
CA SER A 6 -4.46 -9.27 -19.82
C SER A 6 -4.14 -9.87 -21.18
N LEU A 7 -3.77 -9.04 -22.16
CA LEU A 7 -3.44 -9.47 -23.52
C LEU A 7 -2.15 -10.28 -23.57
N GLU A 8 -1.12 -9.87 -22.83
CA GLU A 8 0.13 -10.61 -22.71
C GLU A 8 -0.07 -11.96 -22.02
N ARG A 9 -0.93 -12.02 -20.99
CA ARG A 9 -1.33 -13.30 -20.39
C ARG A 9 -2.03 -14.21 -21.38
N PHE A 10 -2.92 -13.65 -22.20
CA PHE A 10 -3.62 -14.39 -23.23
C PHE A 10 -2.64 -14.98 -24.24
N LYS A 11 -1.72 -14.18 -24.80
CA LYS A 11 -0.68 -14.65 -25.73
C LYS A 11 0.14 -15.81 -25.17
N ILE A 12 0.42 -15.78 -23.85
CA ILE A 12 1.17 -16.85 -23.18
C ILE A 12 0.38 -18.16 -23.11
N ILE A 13 -0.93 -18.10 -22.81
CA ILE A 13 -1.76 -19.32 -22.68
C ILE A 13 -2.41 -19.76 -24.00
N GLN A 14 -2.48 -18.89 -25.00
CA GLN A 14 -3.12 -19.15 -26.29
C GLN A 14 -2.60 -20.42 -26.97
N PRO A 15 -1.28 -20.71 -27.00
CA PRO A 15 -0.78 -21.98 -27.57
C PRO A 15 -1.33 -23.23 -26.86
N TYR A 16 -1.57 -23.16 -25.55
CA TYR A 16 -2.20 -24.25 -24.81
C TYR A 16 -3.71 -24.34 -25.08
N LEU A 17 -4.40 -23.20 -25.19
CA LEU A 17 -5.83 -23.16 -25.52
C LEU A 17 -6.13 -23.71 -26.93
N ASN A 18 -5.14 -23.68 -27.81
CA ASN A 18 -5.19 -24.24 -29.16
C ASN A 18 -4.65 -25.68 -29.23
N ASP A 19 -4.38 -26.32 -28.08
CA ASP A 19 -3.83 -27.68 -27.96
C ASP A 19 -2.46 -27.90 -28.66
N ILE A 20 -1.69 -26.83 -28.88
CA ILE A 20 -0.39 -26.88 -29.59
C ILE A 20 0.73 -27.28 -28.63
N VAL A 21 0.68 -26.79 -27.38
CA VAL A 21 1.74 -27.01 -26.38
C VAL A 21 1.13 -27.28 -25.00
N THR A 22 1.91 -27.92 -24.13
CA THR A 22 1.50 -28.14 -22.74
C THR A 22 1.85 -26.95 -21.84
N LEU A 23 1.11 -26.76 -20.74
CA LEU A 23 1.42 -25.74 -19.72
C LEU A 23 2.81 -25.93 -19.10
N THR A 24 3.30 -27.17 -19.05
CA THR A 24 4.65 -27.49 -18.57
C THR A 24 5.73 -26.90 -19.47
N SER A 25 5.54 -26.93 -20.80
CA SER A 25 6.45 -26.29 -21.76
C SER A 25 6.44 -24.78 -21.56
N ILE A 26 5.24 -24.18 -21.54
CA ILE A 26 5.08 -22.72 -21.33
C ILE A 26 5.74 -22.29 -20.02
N SER A 27 5.61 -23.08 -18.95
CA SER A 27 6.24 -22.78 -17.66
C SER A 27 7.77 -22.74 -17.74
N ARG A 28 8.37 -23.69 -18.47
CA ARG A 28 9.81 -23.74 -18.70
C ARG A 28 10.29 -22.54 -19.52
N ASP A 29 9.56 -22.20 -20.57
CA ASP A 29 9.98 -21.16 -21.53
C ASP A 29 9.79 -19.74 -20.97
N THR A 30 8.73 -19.53 -20.19
CA THR A 30 8.37 -18.20 -19.64
C THR A 30 8.85 -17.98 -18.21
N GLY A 31 9.26 -19.04 -17.50
CA GLY A 31 9.58 -19.00 -16.07
C GLY A 31 8.36 -18.79 -15.16
N ILE A 32 7.14 -18.79 -15.71
CA ILE A 32 5.90 -18.65 -14.95
C ILE A 32 5.54 -20.00 -14.35
N SER A 33 5.17 -20.05 -13.06
CA SER A 33 4.79 -21.31 -12.42
C SER A 33 3.59 -21.96 -13.10
N ILE A 34 3.62 -23.29 -13.23
CA ILE A 34 2.52 -24.10 -13.77
C ILE A 34 1.19 -23.78 -13.06
N ARG A 35 1.23 -23.55 -11.73
CA ARG A 35 0.06 -23.13 -10.93
C ARG A 35 -0.56 -21.82 -11.43
N ASN A 36 0.25 -20.81 -11.77
CA ASN A 36 -0.24 -19.55 -12.30
C ASN A 36 -0.87 -19.73 -13.68
N LEU A 37 -0.27 -20.57 -14.53
CA LEU A 37 -0.80 -20.88 -15.86
C LEU A 37 -2.17 -21.59 -15.76
N HIS A 38 -2.31 -22.60 -14.91
CA HIS A 38 -3.62 -23.23 -14.64
C HIS A 38 -4.65 -22.23 -14.13
N ARG A 39 -4.25 -21.32 -13.22
CA ARG A 39 -5.13 -20.27 -12.71
C ARG A 39 -5.59 -19.33 -13.84
N TRP A 40 -4.72 -18.99 -14.78
CA TRP A 40 -5.05 -18.13 -15.92
C TRP A 40 -6.01 -18.82 -16.89
N VAL A 41 -5.71 -20.07 -17.27
CA VAL A 41 -6.59 -20.90 -18.11
C VAL A 41 -7.98 -21.00 -17.50
N LYS A 42 -8.08 -21.35 -16.21
CA LYS A 42 -9.38 -21.44 -15.51
C LYS A 42 -10.15 -20.13 -15.57
N GLN A 43 -9.52 -19.01 -15.23
CA GLN A 43 -10.20 -17.71 -15.26
C GLN A 43 -10.61 -17.29 -16.68
N TYR A 44 -9.82 -17.66 -17.70
CA TYR A 44 -10.14 -17.41 -19.09
C TYR A 44 -11.36 -18.22 -19.55
N HIS A 45 -11.47 -19.50 -19.17
CA HIS A 45 -12.67 -20.28 -19.48
C HIS A 45 -13.92 -19.73 -18.78
N GLU A 46 -13.79 -19.22 -17.56
CA GLU A 46 -14.92 -18.71 -16.78
C GLU A 46 -15.36 -17.30 -17.20
N ASN A 47 -14.43 -16.42 -17.58
CA ASN A 47 -14.72 -14.98 -17.77
C ASN A 47 -14.05 -14.37 -19.02
N GLY A 48 -13.53 -15.19 -19.94
CA GLY A 48 -12.83 -14.72 -21.14
C GLY A 48 -11.59 -13.87 -20.83
N LEU A 49 -11.30 -12.90 -21.70
CA LEU A 49 -10.17 -11.97 -21.53
C LEU A 49 -10.27 -11.14 -20.24
N ASP A 50 -11.48 -10.89 -19.75
CA ASP A 50 -11.71 -10.15 -18.50
C ASP A 50 -11.22 -10.93 -17.27
N GLY A 51 -11.27 -12.26 -17.31
CA GLY A 51 -10.70 -13.12 -16.28
C GLY A 51 -9.17 -13.05 -16.17
N LEU A 52 -8.50 -12.63 -17.24
CA LEU A 52 -7.05 -12.45 -17.27
C LEU A 52 -6.60 -11.06 -16.84
N GLN A 53 -7.53 -10.12 -16.63
CA GLN A 53 -7.18 -8.82 -16.10
C GLN A 53 -6.47 -8.95 -14.75
N THR A 54 -5.51 -8.06 -14.50
CA THR A 54 -4.85 -7.98 -13.20
C THR A 54 -5.87 -7.50 -12.18
N LYS A 55 -6.52 -8.44 -11.49
CA LYS A 55 -7.32 -8.11 -10.30
C LYS A 55 -6.38 -7.47 -9.28
N SER A 56 -6.55 -6.17 -9.07
CA SER A 56 -6.00 -5.52 -7.89
C SER A 56 -6.56 -6.27 -6.68
N ARG A 57 -5.72 -6.61 -5.71
CA ARG A 57 -6.19 -7.29 -4.49
C ARG A 57 -7.28 -6.43 -3.82
N ASN A 58 -8.37 -7.06 -3.35
CA ASN A 58 -9.48 -6.35 -2.70
C ASN A 58 -9.06 -5.56 -1.45
N ASP A 59 -7.98 -5.97 -0.79
CA ASP A 59 -7.40 -5.29 0.39
C ASP A 59 -6.52 -4.08 0.04
N LYS A 60 -6.30 -3.83 -1.26
CA LYS A 60 -5.41 -2.78 -1.75
C LYS A 60 -6.07 -1.41 -1.64
N GLY A 61 -6.17 -0.89 -0.43
CA GLY A 61 -6.67 0.46 -0.16
C GLY A 61 -7.52 0.58 1.10
N ILE A 62 -8.06 -0.53 1.62
CA ILE A 62 -8.91 -0.52 2.83
C ILE A 62 -8.19 0.13 4.01
N TYR A 63 -6.87 -0.10 4.13
CA TYR A 63 -6.03 0.49 5.19
C TYR A 63 -5.43 1.86 4.86
N ARG A 64 -5.65 2.41 3.65
CA ARG A 64 -5.19 3.76 3.28
C ARG A 64 -6.18 4.84 3.71
N THR A 65 -7.44 4.47 3.95
CA THR A 65 -8.46 5.38 4.47
C THR A 65 -8.55 5.18 5.98
N ILE A 66 -7.46 5.49 6.69
CA ILE A 66 -7.60 5.82 8.11
C ILE A 66 -8.62 6.97 8.15
N SER A 67 -9.63 6.91 9.01
CA SER A 67 -10.57 8.03 9.17
C SER A 67 -9.74 9.30 9.43
N LYS A 68 -10.12 10.44 8.83
CA LYS A 68 -9.43 11.72 9.03
C LYS A 68 -9.27 12.05 10.53
N ASP A 69 -10.22 11.62 11.35
CA ASP A 69 -10.18 11.83 12.80
C ASP A 69 -9.07 11.02 13.46
N LEU A 70 -8.88 9.78 13.02
CA LEU A 70 -7.83 8.90 13.53
C LEU A 70 -6.44 9.30 13.02
N GLU A 71 -6.37 9.86 11.81
CA GLU A 71 -5.14 10.47 11.27
C GLU A 71 -4.71 11.67 12.11
N LYS A 72 -5.63 12.58 12.44
CA LYS A 72 -5.37 13.73 13.33
C LYS A 72 -4.96 13.30 14.73
N ALA A 73 -5.57 12.24 15.27
CA ALA A 73 -5.19 11.69 16.57
C ALA A 73 -3.76 11.11 16.53
N ILE A 74 -3.40 10.37 15.47
CA ILE A 74 -2.03 9.84 15.29
C ILE A 74 -1.03 10.99 15.16
N GLU A 75 -1.35 12.02 14.38
CA GLU A 75 -0.52 13.21 14.20
C GLU A 75 -0.29 13.93 15.53
N GLY A 76 -1.35 14.26 16.27
CA GLY A 76 -1.25 14.93 17.56
C GLY A 76 -0.39 14.16 18.56
N LEU A 77 -0.51 12.83 18.59
CA LEU A 77 0.29 11.97 19.46
C LEU A 77 1.75 11.82 19.01
N ALA A 78 2.01 11.85 17.70
CA ALA A 78 3.35 11.77 17.15
C ALA A 78 4.14 13.09 17.30
N LEU A 79 3.46 14.23 17.32
CA LEU A 79 4.06 15.56 17.44
C LEU A 79 4.27 16.01 18.89
N GLN A 80 3.60 15.39 19.88
CA GLN A 80 3.79 15.70 21.29
C GLN A 80 5.23 15.43 21.78
N LYS A 81 5.75 16.38 22.58
CA LYS A 81 7.00 16.21 23.33
C LYS A 81 6.69 15.91 24.81
N PRO A 82 7.39 14.96 25.46
CA PRO A 82 8.46 14.10 24.94
C PRO A 82 7.93 13.04 23.95
N ARG A 83 8.81 12.57 23.04
CA ARG A 83 8.45 11.63 21.97
C ARG A 83 7.83 10.35 22.54
N ARG A 84 6.58 10.07 22.20
CA ARG A 84 5.92 8.82 22.54
C ARG A 84 6.40 7.71 21.63
N SER A 85 6.57 6.51 22.19
CA SER A 85 6.89 5.33 21.38
C SER A 85 5.72 4.96 20.47
N VAL A 86 6.01 4.40 19.30
CA VAL A 86 4.99 3.93 18.35
C VAL A 86 4.01 2.95 19.01
N ALA A 87 4.50 2.12 19.94
CA ALA A 87 3.65 1.22 20.73
C ALA A 87 2.68 1.97 21.65
N SER A 88 3.11 3.07 22.27
CA SER A 88 2.23 3.91 23.09
C SER A 88 1.19 4.65 22.24
N ILE A 89 1.58 5.13 21.06
CA ILE A 89 0.66 5.77 20.12
C ILE A 89 -0.40 4.74 19.68
N HIS A 90 0.02 3.55 19.26
CA HIS A 90 -0.88 2.47 18.86
C HIS A 90 -1.90 2.11 19.94
N ARG A 91 -1.48 1.94 21.20
CA ARG A 91 -2.40 1.65 22.32
C ARG A 91 -3.42 2.77 22.59
N GLN A 92 -3.04 4.03 22.39
CA GLN A 92 -3.97 5.15 22.56
C GLN A 92 -4.95 5.26 21.38
N ILE A 93 -4.47 4.96 20.17
CA ILE A 93 -5.27 4.96 18.95
C ILE A 93 -6.29 3.82 18.94
N ILE A 94 -5.95 2.64 19.48
CA ILE A 94 -6.93 1.56 19.68
C ILE A 94 -8.06 2.04 20.59
N ARG A 95 -7.73 2.57 21.78
CA ARG A 95 -8.75 3.08 22.72
C ARG A 95 -9.63 4.16 22.10
N HIS A 96 -9.01 5.12 21.41
CA HIS A 96 -9.76 6.17 20.72
C HIS A 96 -10.66 5.62 19.60
N ALA A 97 -10.22 4.58 18.88
CA ALA A 97 -11.04 3.94 17.85
C ALA A 97 -12.22 3.17 18.47
N GLU A 98 -12.02 2.48 19.60
CA GLU A 98 -13.07 1.80 20.36
C GLU A 98 -14.12 2.79 20.87
N ASP A 99 -13.68 3.89 21.50
CA ASP A 99 -14.57 4.93 22.07
C ASP A 99 -15.43 5.63 21.00
N ASN A 100 -14.93 5.72 19.76
CA ASN A 100 -15.60 6.39 18.64
C ASN A 100 -16.21 5.40 17.63
N ASN A 101 -16.23 4.10 17.96
CA ASN A 101 -16.76 3.03 17.09
C ASN A 101 -16.15 3.04 15.67
N LEU A 102 -14.87 3.42 15.58
CA LEU A 102 -14.09 3.53 14.36
C LEU A 102 -13.32 2.24 14.07
N PRO A 103 -12.96 1.96 12.81
CA PRO A 103 -12.17 0.78 12.47
C PRO A 103 -10.80 0.82 13.13
N ILE A 104 -10.50 -0.21 13.93
CA ILE A 104 -9.24 -0.33 14.67
C ILE A 104 -8.08 -0.52 13.68
N PRO A 105 -7.10 0.39 13.64
CA PRO A 105 -5.98 0.29 12.72
C PRO A 105 -4.96 -0.73 13.24
N GLY A 106 -4.39 -1.50 12.31
CA GLY A 106 -3.28 -2.40 12.66
C GLY A 106 -1.98 -1.65 12.96
N TYR A 107 -1.09 -2.28 13.74
CA TYR A 107 0.21 -1.74 14.15
C TYR A 107 1.05 -1.18 12.99
N ALA A 108 1.08 -1.88 11.86
CA ALA A 108 1.84 -1.47 10.68
C ALA A 108 1.35 -0.14 10.07
N VAL A 109 0.04 0.13 10.17
CA VAL A 109 -0.58 1.34 9.66
C VAL A 109 -0.18 2.54 10.52
N VAL A 110 -0.31 2.41 11.85
CA VAL A 110 0.11 3.46 12.80
C VAL A 110 1.61 3.73 12.68
N SER A 111 2.45 2.69 12.60
CA SER A 111 3.90 2.84 12.43
C SER A 111 4.26 3.58 11.14
N LYS A 112 3.58 3.25 10.02
CA LYS A 112 3.80 3.91 8.73
C LYS A 112 3.36 5.39 8.78
N SER A 113 2.18 5.67 9.30
CA SER A 113 1.65 7.04 9.42
C SER A 113 2.53 7.88 10.34
N SER A 114 2.86 7.40 11.55
CA SER A 114 3.79 8.09 12.45
C SER A 114 5.14 8.36 11.80
N ARG A 115 5.69 7.41 11.02
CA ARG A 115 6.96 7.60 10.31
C ARG A 115 6.87 8.64 9.20
N ILE A 116 5.76 8.70 8.46
CA ILE A 116 5.53 9.73 7.45
C ILE A 116 5.52 11.11 8.12
N PHE A 117 4.73 11.28 9.18
CA PHE A 117 4.65 12.56 9.88
C PHE A 117 5.98 12.98 10.51
N LEU A 118 6.73 12.06 11.11
CA LEU A 118 8.06 12.36 11.68
C LEU A 118 9.10 12.69 10.60
N GLN A 119 9.01 12.09 9.40
CA GLN A 119 9.86 12.45 8.26
C GLN A 119 9.47 13.80 7.67
N THR A 120 8.17 14.09 7.50
CA THR A 120 7.68 15.39 7.03
C THR A 120 8.04 16.49 8.02
N LEU A 121 7.98 16.22 9.33
CA LEU A 121 8.43 17.15 10.38
C LEU A 121 9.95 17.35 10.36
N SER A 122 10.75 16.31 10.06
CA SER A 122 12.20 16.47 9.85
C SER A 122 12.52 17.29 8.59
N PHE A 123 11.71 17.18 7.55
CA PHE A 123 11.82 17.97 6.31
C PHE A 123 11.41 19.44 6.54
N TRP A 124 10.35 19.68 7.32
CA TRP A 124 9.92 21.02 7.74
C TRP A 124 10.94 21.67 8.69
N HIS A 125 11.44 20.95 9.69
CA HIS A 125 12.45 21.46 10.62
C HIS A 125 13.81 21.73 9.94
N MET A 126 14.10 21.06 8.81
CA MET A 126 15.28 21.33 7.98
C MET A 126 15.09 22.55 7.05
N ARG A 127 13.85 22.88 6.67
CA ARG A 127 13.52 24.07 5.87
C ARG A 127 13.34 25.35 6.71
N GLU A 128 12.88 25.21 7.96
CA GLU A 128 12.72 26.35 8.87
C GLU A 128 14.05 26.90 9.40
N SER A 129 15.07 26.05 9.51
CA SER A 129 16.40 26.45 10.01
C SER A 129 17.14 27.43 9.08
N ASN A 130 16.73 27.56 7.82
CA ASN A 130 17.31 28.50 6.84
C ASN A 130 16.44 29.76 6.58
N ILE A 131 15.24 29.84 7.14
CA ILE A 131 14.33 30.99 6.97
C ILE A 131 14.33 31.86 8.23
N ILE A 132 14.56 31.28 9.41
CA ILE A 132 14.58 32.04 10.67
C ILE A 132 15.84 32.92 10.79
N ASN A 133 16.91 32.65 10.03
CA ASN A 133 18.16 33.43 10.10
C ASN A 133 18.28 34.57 9.05
N LYS A 134 17.20 34.89 8.32
CA LYS A 134 17.19 36.03 7.37
C LYS A 134 16.07 37.05 7.56
N ASN A 135 15.14 36.84 8.50
CA ASN A 135 14.05 37.79 8.78
C ASN A 135 14.04 38.28 10.24
N THR A 136 15.21 38.62 10.78
CA THR A 136 15.33 39.42 12.02
C THR A 136 16.00 40.75 11.74
N SER A 137 15.48 41.48 10.76
CA SER A 137 15.80 42.90 10.60
C SER A 137 14.69 43.60 9.80
N PHE A 138 13.46 43.60 10.32
CA PHE A 138 12.45 44.60 9.99
C PHE A 138 11.36 44.50 11.05
N PHE A 139 11.59 45.18 12.18
CA PHE A 139 10.65 45.69 13.19
C PHE A 139 11.45 45.95 14.49
N ILE A 140 12.38 46.90 14.42
CA ILE A 140 12.52 48.03 15.35
C ILE A 140 13.01 49.21 14.50
#